data_AF-A0A929INT8-F1
#
_entry.id   AF-A0A929INT8-F1
#
_cell.length_a   1.000
_cell.length_b   1.000
_cell.length_c   1.000
_cell.angle_alpha   90.00
_cell.angle_beta   90.00
_cell.angle_gamma   90.00
#
_symmetry.space_group_name_H-M   'P 1'
#
loop_
_entity.id
_entity.type
_entity.pdbx_description
1 polymer ?
#
loop_
_entity_poly.entity_id
_entity_poly.type
_entity_poly.pdbx_seq_one_letter_code
_entity_poly.pdbx_strand_id
1 'polypeptide(L)'
;AGGQIIRANDPCQLPKACKNKVEIEGMRNAHRRDGAALTRFLGWLAHEAPRGGVSEIAAADRLEALRFEGEHITDLSFRTISGSGPNGAIVHYSVTLESDRMLGAGELYLVDSGGQYRDGTTDVTRTVAIGEPSAEMRDRFTRVLKGHIALATVRFPDGTTGSQLDILARQALWQAGLDYDHGTGHGVGSYLGVHEGPQRISKIGNSVALKPGMIVSNEPGYYKTGAYGIRIENLVCVTALEIEGAEKPMHGFETLTLAPIDLALVDTALLTPPETEWLNAYHARVSETVGPLVDKDTAIWLAEATRAVE
;
A
#
# COMPACT_ATOMS: atom_id res chain seq x y z
N ALA A 1 16.11 -35.89 -31.79
CA ALA A 1 16.75 -35.77 -30.46
C ALA A 1 15.73 -36.16 -29.39
N GLY A 2 16.04 -37.12 -28.52
CA GLY A 2 15.12 -37.75 -27.56
C GLY A 2 15.25 -37.20 -26.14
N GLY A 3 14.99 -35.91 -25.93
CA GLY A 3 14.94 -35.33 -24.59
C GLY A 3 13.65 -35.71 -23.85
N GLN A 4 13.74 -35.94 -22.53
CA GLN A 4 12.59 -36.13 -21.65
C GLN A 4 12.21 -34.78 -21.02
N ILE A 5 10.96 -34.35 -21.21
CA ILE A 5 10.44 -33.14 -20.57
C ILE A 5 10.03 -33.48 -19.13
N ILE A 6 10.61 -32.79 -18.16
CA ILE A 6 10.19 -32.82 -16.76
C ILE A 6 9.37 -31.56 -16.50
N ARG A 7 8.07 -31.71 -16.22
CA ARG A 7 7.21 -30.61 -15.81
C ARG A 7 7.32 -30.44 -14.29
N ALA A 8 8.01 -29.38 -13.87
CA ALA A 8 8.18 -29.02 -12.47
C ALA A 8 8.06 -27.50 -12.31
N ASN A 9 7.90 -27.03 -11.08
CA ASN A 9 7.97 -25.61 -10.79
C ASN A 9 9.39 -25.10 -11.02
N ASP A 10 9.50 -23.84 -11.44
CA ASP A 10 10.78 -23.16 -11.59
C ASP A 10 11.53 -23.16 -10.24
N PRO A 11 12.74 -23.77 -10.16
CA PRO A 11 13.47 -23.94 -8.91
C PRO A 11 13.92 -22.60 -8.30
N CYS A 12 13.91 -21.51 -9.07
CA CYS A 12 14.26 -20.18 -8.59
C CYS A 12 13.10 -19.48 -7.88
N GLN A 13 11.85 -19.92 -8.05
CA GLN A 13 10.66 -19.21 -7.54
C GLN A 13 10.65 -19.07 -6.02
N LEU A 14 10.82 -20.18 -5.28
CA LEU A 14 10.76 -20.14 -3.83
C LEU A 14 12.01 -19.47 -3.21
N PRO A 15 13.25 -19.75 -3.67
CA PRO A 15 14.42 -19.06 -3.17
C PRO A 15 14.37 -17.54 -3.36
N LYS A 16 13.96 -17.03 -4.54
CA LYS A 16 13.87 -15.57 -4.77
C LYS A 16 12.70 -14.92 -4.03
N ALA A 17 11.65 -15.68 -3.73
CA ALA A 17 10.51 -15.18 -2.97
C ALA A 17 10.90 -14.85 -1.52
N CYS A 18 11.79 -15.65 -0.91
CA CYS A 18 12.28 -15.45 0.45
C CYS A 18 13.56 -14.60 0.43
N LYS A 19 13.41 -13.27 0.52
CA LYS A 19 14.53 -12.34 0.43
C LYS A 19 15.51 -12.56 1.57
N ASN A 20 16.80 -12.50 1.26
CA ASN A 20 17.85 -12.55 2.26
C ASN A 20 17.99 -11.19 2.97
N LYS A 21 18.83 -11.11 4.01
CA LYS A 21 18.97 -9.90 4.83
C LYS A 21 19.41 -8.67 4.04
N VAL A 22 20.25 -8.83 3.02
CA VAL A 22 20.73 -7.71 2.17
C VAL A 22 19.60 -7.20 1.28
N GLU A 23 18.83 -8.11 0.68
CA GLU A 23 17.66 -7.74 -0.14
C GLU A 23 16.58 -7.04 0.70
N ILE A 24 16.29 -7.54 1.90
CA ILE A 24 15.33 -6.90 2.82
C ILE A 24 15.81 -5.50 3.20
N GLU A 25 17.10 -5.33 3.50
CA GLU A 25 17.65 -4.01 3.84
C GLU A 25 17.62 -3.04 2.65
N GLY A 26 17.89 -3.54 1.44
CA GLY A 26 17.69 -2.77 0.21
C GLY A 26 16.25 -2.30 0.04
N MET A 27 15.28 -3.20 0.27
CA MET A 27 13.86 -2.87 0.23
C MET A 27 13.49 -1.81 1.27
N ARG A 28 14.00 -1.89 2.51
CA ARG A 28 13.78 -0.83 3.52
C ARG A 28 14.32 0.53 3.06
N ASN A 29 15.53 0.55 2.49
CA ASN A 29 16.13 1.79 1.99
C ASN A 29 15.37 2.37 0.79
N ALA A 30 14.89 1.52 -0.12
CA ALA A 30 14.02 1.92 -1.24
C ALA A 30 12.72 2.54 -0.74
N HIS A 31 12.03 1.90 0.20
CA HIS A 31 10.76 2.42 0.76
C HIS A 31 10.95 3.69 1.59
N ARG A 32 12.11 3.88 2.23
CA ARG A 32 12.43 5.14 2.92
C ARG A 32 12.58 6.30 1.94
N ARG A 33 13.27 6.08 0.80
CA ARG A 33 13.42 7.09 -0.26
C ARG A 33 12.10 7.36 -0.98
N ASP A 34 11.37 6.31 -1.34
CA ASP A 34 10.07 6.41 -1.98
C ASP A 34 9.03 7.10 -1.08
N GLY A 35 9.08 6.80 0.23
CA GLY A 35 8.25 7.46 1.24
C GLY A 35 8.45 8.97 1.29
N ALA A 36 9.68 9.46 1.11
CA ALA A 36 9.97 10.90 1.03
C ALA A 36 9.40 11.53 -0.26
N ALA A 37 9.55 10.87 -1.41
CA ALA A 37 8.98 11.33 -2.68
C ALA A 37 7.44 11.40 -2.62
N LEU A 38 6.80 10.34 -2.12
CA LEU A 38 5.35 10.29 -1.95
C LEU A 38 4.86 11.31 -0.93
N THR A 39 5.59 11.53 0.16
CA THR A 39 5.24 12.54 1.17
C THR A 39 5.33 13.97 0.62
N ARG A 40 6.36 14.30 -0.16
CA ARG A 40 6.46 15.58 -0.89
C ARG A 40 5.29 15.76 -1.86
N PHE A 41 4.92 14.70 -2.57
CA PHE A 41 3.78 14.72 -3.46
C PHE A 41 2.47 14.99 -2.71
N LEU A 42 2.20 14.27 -1.62
CA LEU A 42 0.96 14.43 -0.85
C LEU A 42 0.87 15.83 -0.21
N GLY A 43 1.98 16.38 0.29
CA GLY A 43 2.03 17.75 0.80
C GLY A 43 1.78 18.80 -0.28
N TRP A 44 2.39 18.63 -1.45
CA TRP A 44 2.12 19.47 -2.62
C TRP A 44 0.64 19.37 -3.05
N LEU A 45 0.10 18.16 -3.12
CA LEU A 45 -1.27 17.89 -3.57
C LEU A 45 -2.28 18.53 -2.62
N ALA A 46 -2.06 18.41 -1.30
CA ALA A 46 -2.90 19.02 -0.27
C ALA A 46 -2.96 20.55 -0.38
N HIS A 47 -1.94 21.18 -0.97
CA HIS A 47 -1.88 22.62 -1.19
C HIS A 47 -2.49 23.04 -2.54
N GLU A 48 -2.18 22.31 -3.61
CA GLU A 48 -2.55 22.71 -4.98
C GLU A 48 -3.92 22.20 -5.41
N ALA A 49 -4.30 20.95 -5.06
CA ALA A 49 -5.58 20.40 -5.53
C ALA A 49 -6.81 21.21 -5.09
N PRO A 50 -6.90 21.74 -3.85
CA PRO A 50 -8.02 22.61 -3.44
C PRO A 50 -8.11 23.94 -4.20
N ARG A 51 -7.01 24.40 -4.83
CA ARG A 51 -7.01 25.62 -5.67
C ARG A 51 -7.59 25.37 -7.06
N GLY A 52 -7.79 24.11 -7.42
CA GLY A 52 -8.12 23.67 -8.77
C GLY A 52 -6.92 23.72 -9.71
N GLY A 53 -7.07 23.18 -10.91
CA GLY A 53 -6.00 23.19 -11.92
C GLY A 53 -5.07 21.98 -11.91
N VAL A 54 -5.24 21.02 -10.99
CA VAL A 54 -4.54 19.73 -11.02
C VAL A 54 -5.42 18.68 -11.70
N SER A 55 -4.92 18.07 -12.78
CA SER A 55 -5.54 16.91 -13.43
C SER A 55 -4.91 15.58 -12.97
N GLU A 56 -5.53 14.46 -13.32
CA GLU A 56 -5.00 13.12 -13.05
C GLU A 56 -3.60 12.93 -13.66
N ILE A 57 -3.41 13.35 -14.91
CA ILE A 57 -2.09 13.32 -15.57
C ILE A 57 -1.11 14.23 -14.84
N ALA A 58 -1.50 15.48 -14.55
CA ALA A 58 -0.61 16.42 -13.86
C ALA A 58 -0.16 15.91 -12.48
N ALA A 59 -1.05 15.23 -11.74
CA ALA A 59 -0.73 14.61 -10.47
C ALA A 59 0.23 13.41 -10.63
N ALA A 60 -0.01 12.54 -11.63
CA ALA A 60 0.87 11.42 -11.92
C ALA A 60 2.28 11.89 -12.32
N ASP A 61 2.38 12.84 -13.25
CA ASP A 61 3.64 13.42 -13.73
C ASP A 61 4.40 14.09 -12.58
N ARG A 62 3.69 14.78 -11.69
CA ARG A 62 4.31 15.42 -10.52
C ARG A 62 4.92 14.39 -9.56
N LEU A 63 4.21 13.30 -9.27
CA LEU A 63 4.72 12.24 -8.41
C LEU A 63 5.92 11.52 -9.05
N GLU A 64 5.85 11.24 -10.34
CA GLU A 64 6.96 10.67 -11.10
C GLU A 64 8.21 11.57 -11.02
N ALA A 65 8.06 12.87 -11.31
CA ALA A 65 9.17 13.82 -11.23
C ALA A 65 9.83 13.82 -9.84
N LEU A 66 9.03 13.81 -8.77
CA LEU A 66 9.54 13.76 -7.39
C LEU A 66 10.29 12.45 -7.07
N ARG A 67 9.90 11.32 -7.66
CA ARG A 67 10.66 10.06 -7.53
C ARG A 67 12.00 10.13 -8.25
N PHE A 68 12.03 10.70 -9.46
CA PHE A 68 13.25 10.84 -10.26
C PHE A 68 14.25 11.87 -9.70
N GLU A 69 13.85 12.70 -8.74
CA GLU A 69 14.79 13.50 -7.92
C GLU A 69 15.59 12.64 -6.92
N GLY A 70 15.10 11.44 -6.57
CA GLY A 70 15.67 10.57 -5.55
C GLY A 70 16.85 9.71 -6.01
N GLU A 71 17.69 9.29 -5.06
CA GLU A 71 18.82 8.40 -5.35
C GLU A 71 18.37 6.99 -5.73
N HIS A 72 19.14 6.36 -6.62
CA HIS A 72 19.03 4.95 -7.05
C HIS A 72 17.76 4.55 -7.81
N ILE A 73 16.83 5.47 -8.06
CA ILE A 73 15.70 5.25 -8.95
C ILE A 73 16.21 4.95 -10.37
N THR A 74 15.60 3.96 -11.03
CA THR A 74 15.93 3.59 -12.41
C THR A 74 14.73 3.71 -13.33
N ASP A 75 13.53 3.41 -12.84
CA ASP A 75 12.28 3.51 -13.56
C ASP A 75 11.09 3.49 -12.58
N LEU A 76 9.86 3.63 -13.07
CA LEU A 76 8.67 3.26 -12.32
C LEU A 76 8.50 1.73 -12.31
N SER A 77 7.91 1.18 -11.23
CA SER A 77 7.65 -0.27 -11.15
C SER A 77 6.46 -0.72 -11.98
N PHE A 78 5.54 0.22 -12.28
CA PHE A 78 4.42 0.08 -13.20
C PHE A 78 3.89 1.49 -13.56
N ARG A 79 2.95 1.56 -14.51
CA ARG A 79 2.31 2.82 -14.87
C ARG A 79 1.41 3.29 -13.73
N THR A 80 1.67 4.49 -13.20
CA THR A 80 0.86 5.11 -12.14
C THR A 80 -0.63 5.13 -12.49
N ILE A 81 -1.43 4.60 -11.57
CA ILE A 81 -2.88 4.76 -11.55
C ILE A 81 -3.15 6.07 -10.80
N SER A 82 -3.81 7.00 -11.47
CA SER A 82 -4.15 8.33 -10.93
C SER A 82 -5.61 8.58 -11.26
N GLY A 83 -6.51 8.34 -10.31
CA GLY A 83 -7.96 8.33 -10.55
C GLY A 83 -8.70 9.25 -9.59
N SER A 84 -9.40 10.25 -10.14
CA SER A 84 -10.24 11.18 -9.40
C SER A 84 -11.72 10.83 -9.53
N GLY A 85 -12.44 10.85 -8.41
CA GLY A 85 -13.86 10.56 -8.35
C GLY A 85 -14.18 9.22 -9.03
N PRO A 86 -15.08 9.19 -10.03
CA PRO A 86 -15.52 7.95 -10.69
C PRO A 86 -14.38 7.11 -11.28
N ASN A 87 -13.29 7.74 -11.72
CA ASN A 87 -12.14 7.03 -12.30
C ASN A 87 -11.39 6.22 -11.24
N GLY A 88 -11.37 6.67 -9.99
CA GLY A 88 -10.81 5.90 -8.87
C GLY A 88 -11.56 4.59 -8.60
N ALA A 89 -12.81 4.45 -9.05
CA ALA A 89 -13.59 3.23 -8.91
C ALA A 89 -13.19 2.12 -9.91
N ILE A 90 -12.31 2.40 -10.87
CA ILE A 90 -11.84 1.43 -11.85
C ILE A 90 -10.51 0.87 -11.34
N VAL A 91 -10.50 -0.41 -10.93
CA VAL A 91 -9.38 -1.04 -10.20
C VAL A 91 -8.03 -0.87 -10.89
N HIS A 92 -7.97 -1.16 -12.20
CA HIS A 92 -6.78 -0.96 -13.04
C HIS A 92 -6.97 0.21 -14.00
N TYR A 93 -7.41 1.36 -13.48
CA TYR A 93 -7.52 2.58 -14.27
C TYR A 93 -6.16 3.00 -14.83
N SER A 94 -6.14 3.45 -16.07
CA SER A 94 -4.97 4.04 -16.68
C SER A 94 -5.41 5.28 -17.43
N VAL A 95 -5.09 6.45 -16.89
CA VAL A 95 -5.46 7.74 -17.47
C VAL A 95 -4.95 7.89 -18.91
N THR A 96 -5.77 8.46 -19.77
CA THR A 96 -5.42 8.88 -21.14
C THR A 96 -5.72 10.36 -21.30
N LEU A 97 -5.25 10.99 -22.37
CA LEU A 97 -5.61 12.39 -22.68
C LEU A 97 -7.12 12.61 -22.83
N GLU A 98 -7.87 11.55 -23.16
CA GLU A 98 -9.32 11.59 -23.33
C GLU A 98 -10.07 11.40 -22.01
N SER A 99 -9.49 10.64 -21.08
CA SER A 99 -10.11 10.33 -19.78
C SER A 99 -9.58 11.21 -18.63
N ASP A 100 -8.56 12.05 -18.88
CA ASP A 100 -7.95 12.95 -17.90
C ASP A 100 -8.98 13.90 -17.31
N ARG A 101 -9.14 13.83 -15.99
CA ARG A 101 -10.07 14.66 -15.22
C ARG A 101 -9.31 15.61 -14.32
N MET A 102 -9.92 16.77 -14.09
CA MET A 102 -9.53 17.64 -12.98
C MET A 102 -9.90 17.00 -11.66
N LEU A 103 -9.04 17.12 -10.67
CA LEU A 103 -9.35 16.70 -9.29
C LEU A 103 -10.42 17.65 -8.73
N GLY A 104 -11.62 17.12 -8.47
CA GLY A 104 -12.76 17.89 -8.01
C GLY A 104 -12.82 18.03 -6.48
N ALA A 105 -13.27 19.20 -6.00
CA ALA A 105 -13.57 19.38 -4.58
C ALA A 105 -14.73 18.47 -4.13
N GLY A 106 -14.59 17.86 -2.95
CA GLY A 106 -15.49 16.85 -2.40
C GLY A 106 -15.30 15.45 -3.00
N GLU A 107 -14.38 15.26 -3.95
CA GLU A 107 -14.06 13.95 -4.51
C GLU A 107 -12.94 13.25 -3.73
N LEU A 108 -12.85 11.94 -3.92
CA LEU A 108 -11.65 11.18 -3.55
C LEU A 108 -10.69 11.15 -4.73
N TYR A 109 -9.40 11.19 -4.43
CA TYR A 109 -8.33 10.93 -5.37
C TYR A 109 -7.55 9.70 -4.92
N LEU A 110 -7.45 8.70 -5.79
CA LEU A 110 -6.68 7.48 -5.58
C LEU A 110 -5.43 7.55 -6.46
N VAL A 111 -4.27 7.42 -5.83
CA VAL A 111 -2.99 7.26 -6.53
C VAL A 111 -2.34 5.96 -6.11
N ASP A 112 -2.07 5.11 -7.09
CA ASP A 112 -1.34 3.86 -6.93
C ASP A 112 -0.14 3.86 -7.88
N SER A 113 1.04 3.68 -7.29
CA SER A 113 2.30 3.97 -7.95
C SER A 113 3.48 3.34 -7.22
N GLY A 114 4.58 3.12 -7.93
CA GLY A 114 5.82 2.65 -7.33
C GLY A 114 7.04 2.92 -8.18
N GLY A 115 8.22 2.72 -7.58
CA GLY A 115 9.52 2.92 -8.19
C GLY A 115 10.35 1.63 -8.26
N GLN A 116 11.18 1.53 -9.28
CA GLN A 116 12.30 0.58 -9.33
C GLN A 116 13.56 1.30 -8.88
N TYR A 117 14.14 0.78 -7.81
CA TYR A 117 15.41 1.23 -7.28
C TYR A 117 16.42 0.10 -7.42
N ARG A 118 17.71 0.42 -7.58
CA ARG A 118 18.77 -0.60 -7.74
C ARG A 118 18.84 -1.61 -6.59
N ASP A 119 18.27 -1.27 -5.44
CA ASP A 119 18.23 -2.03 -4.20
C ASP A 119 16.81 -2.46 -3.78
N GLY A 120 15.76 -2.17 -4.57
CA GLY A 120 14.40 -2.62 -4.23
C GLY A 120 13.31 -2.17 -5.21
N THR A 121 12.13 -2.77 -5.08
CA THR A 121 10.93 -2.40 -5.84
C THR A 121 9.88 -1.89 -4.86
N THR A 122 9.21 -0.77 -5.14
CA THR A 122 8.11 -0.27 -4.31
C THR A 122 6.78 -0.38 -5.01
N ASP A 123 5.74 -0.45 -4.19
CA ASP A 123 4.33 -0.45 -4.58
C ASP A 123 3.53 0.19 -3.43
N VAL A 124 2.72 1.19 -3.75
CA VAL A 124 1.99 1.97 -2.75
C VAL A 124 0.81 2.70 -3.35
N THR A 125 -0.35 2.39 -2.78
CA THR A 125 -1.59 3.14 -2.98
C THR A 125 -1.92 4.01 -1.78
N ARG A 126 -2.29 5.27 -2.07
CA ARG A 126 -2.99 6.17 -1.14
C ARG A 126 -4.26 6.70 -1.78
N THR A 127 -5.32 6.73 -0.98
CA THR A 127 -6.55 7.47 -1.31
C THR A 127 -6.63 8.68 -0.38
N VAL A 128 -6.89 9.86 -0.94
CA VAL A 128 -6.97 11.13 -0.20
C VAL A 128 -8.26 11.87 -0.56
N ALA A 129 -8.74 12.72 0.35
CA ALA A 129 -9.84 13.62 0.10
C ALA A 129 -9.36 14.91 -0.57
N ILE A 130 -10.05 15.36 -1.62
CA ILE A 130 -9.85 16.69 -2.18
C ILE A 130 -10.91 17.61 -1.56
N GLY A 131 -10.57 18.31 -0.48
CA GLY A 131 -11.55 19.06 0.32
C GLY A 131 -12.29 18.18 1.32
N GLU A 132 -13.58 18.42 1.55
CA GLU A 132 -14.35 17.72 2.58
C GLU A 132 -14.98 16.41 2.05
N PRO A 133 -14.64 15.24 2.61
CA PRO A 133 -15.22 13.96 2.19
C PRO A 133 -16.61 13.73 2.80
N SER A 134 -17.47 13.00 2.07
CA SER A 134 -18.78 12.60 2.60
C SER A 134 -18.69 11.59 3.75
N ALA A 135 -19.73 11.49 4.57
CA ALA A 135 -19.83 10.48 5.62
C ALA A 135 -19.74 9.03 5.08
N GLU A 136 -20.30 8.77 3.89
CA GLU A 136 -20.17 7.46 3.23
C GLU A 136 -18.71 7.16 2.87
N MET A 137 -18.00 8.14 2.29
CA MET A 137 -16.58 7.98 1.95
C MET A 137 -15.74 7.66 3.19
N ARG A 138 -15.97 8.36 4.31
CA ARG A 138 -15.29 8.11 5.59
C ARG A 138 -15.60 6.71 6.15
N ASP A 139 -16.86 6.27 6.15
CA ASP A 139 -17.23 4.91 6.59
C ASP A 139 -16.53 3.84 5.72
N ARG A 140 -16.57 3.98 4.39
CA ARG A 140 -15.96 2.99 3.48
C ARG A 140 -14.45 2.97 3.61
N PHE A 141 -13.82 4.13 3.70
CA PHE A 141 -12.38 4.23 3.90
C PHE A 141 -11.95 3.60 5.21
N THR A 142 -12.66 3.89 6.28
CA THR A 142 -12.33 3.34 7.60
C THR A 142 -12.47 1.82 7.64
N ARG A 143 -13.47 1.25 6.94
CA ARG A 143 -13.59 -0.23 6.82
C ARG A 143 -12.43 -0.85 6.04
N VAL A 144 -11.99 -0.21 4.96
CA VAL A 144 -10.78 -0.63 4.23
C VAL A 144 -9.55 -0.55 5.14
N LEU A 145 -9.41 0.56 5.89
CA LEU A 145 -8.31 0.73 6.84
C LEU A 145 -8.33 -0.33 7.94
N LYS A 146 -9.49 -0.68 8.51
CA LYS A 146 -9.59 -1.78 9.50
C LYS A 146 -9.09 -3.10 8.92
N GLY A 147 -9.45 -3.41 7.68
CA GLY A 147 -8.93 -4.59 6.98
C GLY A 147 -7.41 -4.55 6.80
N HIS A 148 -6.87 -3.38 6.42
CA HIS A 148 -5.44 -3.16 6.26
C HIS A 148 -4.69 -3.36 7.59
N ILE A 149 -5.20 -2.80 8.69
CA ILE A 149 -4.63 -2.92 10.04
C ILE A 149 -4.68 -4.36 10.52
N ALA A 150 -5.82 -5.05 10.33
CA ALA A 150 -5.98 -6.44 10.73
C ALA A 150 -4.91 -7.33 10.09
N LEU A 151 -4.61 -7.11 8.81
CA LEU A 151 -3.54 -7.85 8.13
C LEU A 151 -2.14 -7.38 8.56
N ALA A 152 -1.92 -6.08 8.77
CA ALA A 152 -0.62 -5.56 9.21
C ALA A 152 -0.22 -6.04 10.63
N THR A 153 -1.19 -6.39 11.47
CA THR A 153 -0.98 -6.74 12.89
C THR A 153 -1.17 -8.22 13.21
N VAL A 154 -1.65 -9.02 12.27
CA VAL A 154 -1.90 -10.45 12.52
C VAL A 154 -0.62 -11.19 12.87
N ARG A 155 -0.73 -12.09 13.85
CA ARG A 155 0.27 -13.11 14.18
C ARG A 155 -0.28 -14.46 13.77
N PHE A 156 0.48 -15.25 13.04
CA PHE A 156 0.01 -16.51 12.46
C PHE A 156 1.04 -17.63 12.61
N PRO A 157 0.62 -18.90 12.74
CA PRO A 157 1.55 -20.02 12.83
C PRO A 157 2.32 -20.25 11.51
N ASP A 158 3.54 -20.77 11.61
CA ASP A 158 4.26 -21.31 10.45
C ASP A 158 3.38 -22.31 9.67
N GLY A 159 3.52 -22.31 8.34
CA GLY A 159 2.70 -23.10 7.42
C GLY A 159 1.40 -22.43 6.97
N THR A 160 1.01 -21.28 7.54
CA THR A 160 -0.18 -20.53 7.11
C THR A 160 0.01 -19.94 5.71
N THR A 161 -0.98 -20.09 4.83
CA THR A 161 -0.97 -19.50 3.47
C THR A 161 -1.69 -18.16 3.45
N GLY A 162 -1.36 -17.30 2.48
CA GLY A 162 -2.02 -16.00 2.36
C GLY A 162 -3.53 -16.09 2.08
N SER A 163 -4.01 -17.17 1.46
CA SER A 163 -5.46 -17.38 1.29
C SER A 163 -6.21 -17.55 2.61
N GLN A 164 -5.55 -18.02 3.66
CA GLN A 164 -6.16 -18.15 4.99
C GLN A 164 -6.25 -16.80 5.72
N LEU A 165 -5.46 -15.80 5.30
CA LEU A 165 -5.41 -14.47 5.91
C LEU A 165 -6.25 -13.43 5.15
N ASP A 166 -6.60 -13.67 3.88
CA ASP A 166 -7.35 -12.74 3.01
C ASP A 166 -8.67 -12.25 3.65
N ILE A 167 -9.33 -13.09 4.45
CA ILE A 167 -10.55 -12.74 5.17
C ILE A 167 -10.37 -11.55 6.13
N LEU A 168 -9.20 -11.39 6.74
CA LEU A 168 -8.94 -10.33 7.72
C LEU A 168 -9.09 -8.95 7.10
N ALA A 169 -8.68 -8.82 5.83
CA ALA A 169 -8.77 -7.59 5.07
C ALA A 169 -10.20 -7.26 4.59
N ARG A 170 -11.11 -8.24 4.63
CA ARG A 170 -12.49 -8.11 4.11
C ARG A 170 -13.55 -8.02 5.17
N GLN A 171 -13.30 -8.58 6.36
CA GLN A 171 -14.32 -8.79 7.38
C GLN A 171 -15.11 -7.51 7.73
N ALA A 172 -14.44 -6.36 7.84
CA ALA A 172 -15.07 -5.07 8.14
C ALA A 172 -15.99 -4.54 7.02
N LEU A 173 -15.66 -4.82 5.76
CA LEU A 173 -16.50 -4.53 4.59
C LEU A 173 -17.69 -5.49 4.53
N TRP A 174 -17.46 -6.78 4.75
CA TRP A 174 -18.50 -7.82 4.73
C TRP A 174 -19.60 -7.56 5.77
N GLN A 175 -19.24 -7.06 6.95
CA GLN A 175 -20.20 -6.64 7.98
C GLN A 175 -21.16 -5.55 7.50
N ALA A 176 -20.79 -4.77 6.48
CA ALA A 176 -21.63 -3.76 5.83
C ALA A 176 -22.23 -4.22 4.50
N GLY A 177 -22.08 -5.50 4.13
CA GLY A 177 -22.57 -6.05 2.86
C GLY A 177 -21.74 -5.61 1.64
N LEU A 178 -20.46 -5.26 1.83
CA LEU A 178 -19.56 -4.77 0.79
C LEU A 178 -18.40 -5.73 0.55
N ASP A 179 -17.70 -5.59 -0.57
CA ASP A 179 -16.50 -6.35 -0.90
C ASP A 179 -15.64 -5.61 -1.96
N TYR A 180 -14.53 -6.22 -2.37
CA TYR A 180 -13.70 -5.80 -3.52
C TYR A 180 -13.28 -6.99 -4.38
N ASP A 181 -13.20 -6.77 -5.70
CA ASP A 181 -13.05 -7.82 -6.72
C ASP A 181 -11.60 -8.07 -7.18
N HIS A 182 -10.64 -7.92 -6.27
CA HIS A 182 -9.24 -8.30 -6.49
C HIS A 182 -8.66 -9.05 -5.27
N GLY A 183 -7.45 -9.59 -5.40
CA GLY A 183 -6.72 -10.18 -4.28
C GLY A 183 -6.34 -9.11 -3.24
N THR A 184 -6.16 -9.49 -1.99
CA THR A 184 -5.70 -8.58 -0.92
C THR A 184 -4.23 -8.22 -1.03
N GLY A 185 -3.44 -9.05 -1.72
CA GLY A 185 -2.07 -8.72 -2.05
C GLY A 185 -1.35 -9.78 -2.88
N HIS A 186 -0.20 -9.39 -3.41
CA HIS A 186 0.71 -10.20 -4.22
C HIS A 186 2.12 -10.12 -3.66
N GLY A 187 3.01 -11.06 -4.02
CA GLY A 187 4.41 -10.91 -3.69
C GLY A 187 5.10 -9.83 -4.53
N VAL A 188 6.21 -9.30 -4.02
CA VAL A 188 7.02 -8.26 -4.69
C VAL A 188 8.49 -8.68 -4.75
N GLY A 189 9.12 -8.47 -5.91
CA GLY A 189 10.53 -8.75 -6.16
C GLY A 189 11.48 -7.73 -5.54
N SER A 190 12.76 -8.11 -5.41
CA SER A 190 13.84 -7.18 -5.02
C SER A 190 14.48 -6.64 -6.30
N TYR A 191 14.12 -5.42 -6.72
CA TYR A 191 14.48 -4.83 -8.02
C TYR A 191 14.12 -5.75 -9.20
N LEU A 192 12.88 -6.28 -9.17
CA LEU A 192 12.33 -7.25 -10.12
C LEU A 192 10.83 -6.96 -10.33
N GLY A 193 10.04 -7.97 -10.72
CA GLY A 193 8.60 -7.82 -10.94
C GLY A 193 7.89 -7.31 -9.69
N VAL A 194 7.10 -6.25 -9.86
CA VAL A 194 6.21 -5.73 -8.81
C VAL A 194 5.14 -6.76 -8.43
N HIS A 195 4.66 -7.53 -9.41
CA HIS A 195 3.86 -8.73 -9.21
C HIS A 195 4.75 -9.99 -9.30
N GLU A 196 5.15 -10.52 -8.15
CA GLU A 196 6.05 -11.68 -8.04
C GLU A 196 5.45 -12.80 -7.19
N GLY A 197 5.19 -13.95 -7.80
CA GLY A 197 4.83 -15.17 -7.08
C GLY A 197 6.02 -15.90 -6.43
N PRO A 198 5.76 -17.02 -5.74
CA PRO A 198 4.52 -17.79 -5.80
C PRO A 198 3.54 -17.50 -4.65
N GLN A 199 3.93 -16.74 -3.64
CA GLN A 199 3.07 -16.31 -2.54
C GLN A 199 2.11 -15.19 -2.96
N ARG A 200 0.92 -15.15 -2.38
CA ARG A 200 -0.06 -14.06 -2.50
C ARG A 200 -1.09 -14.15 -1.37
N ILE A 201 -1.84 -13.07 -1.15
CA ILE A 201 -2.97 -13.01 -0.22
C ILE A 201 -4.24 -12.80 -1.06
N SER A 202 -5.06 -13.83 -1.19
CA SER A 202 -6.22 -13.80 -2.10
C SER A 202 -7.25 -14.86 -1.72
N LYS A 203 -8.53 -14.58 -1.98
CA LYS A 203 -9.62 -15.57 -1.98
C LYS A 203 -9.28 -16.83 -2.79
N ILE A 204 -8.55 -16.66 -3.90
CA ILE A 204 -8.15 -17.80 -4.74
C ILE A 204 -7.09 -18.60 -3.98
N GLY A 205 -7.43 -19.84 -3.66
CA GLY A 205 -6.57 -20.76 -2.90
C GLY A 205 -5.13 -20.80 -3.42
N ASN A 206 -4.19 -20.74 -2.50
CA ASN A 206 -2.77 -20.93 -2.71
C ASN A 206 -2.23 -21.90 -1.66
N SER A 207 -1.42 -22.88 -2.09
CA SER A 207 -0.78 -23.85 -1.20
C SER A 207 0.59 -23.40 -0.69
N VAL A 208 1.09 -22.24 -1.13
CA VAL A 208 2.36 -21.68 -0.67
C VAL A 208 2.15 -20.98 0.67
N ALA A 209 2.81 -21.51 1.71
CA ALA A 209 2.88 -20.87 3.01
C ALA A 209 3.69 -19.57 2.94
N LEU A 210 3.25 -18.56 3.70
CA LEU A 210 4.02 -17.33 3.90
C LEU A 210 5.22 -17.63 4.79
N LYS A 211 6.42 -17.30 4.32
CA LYS A 211 7.70 -17.60 4.99
C LYS A 211 8.48 -16.32 5.26
N PRO A 212 9.32 -16.27 6.31
CA PRO A 212 10.16 -15.12 6.60
C PRO A 212 10.98 -14.66 5.38
N GLY A 213 11.04 -13.35 5.16
CA GLY A 213 11.69 -12.72 4.02
C GLY A 213 10.81 -12.62 2.77
N MET A 214 9.63 -13.24 2.73
CA MET A 214 8.64 -12.93 1.70
C MET A 214 8.11 -11.51 1.88
N ILE A 215 8.13 -10.73 0.81
CA ILE A 215 7.51 -9.41 0.75
C ILE A 215 6.22 -9.54 -0.04
N VAL A 216 5.13 -8.97 0.49
CA VAL A 216 3.80 -8.96 -0.11
C VAL A 216 3.13 -7.60 0.05
N SER A 217 2.26 -7.21 -0.88
CA SER A 217 1.35 -6.09 -0.68
C SER A 217 0.26 -6.44 0.34
N ASN A 218 -0.21 -5.40 1.03
CA ASN A 218 -1.40 -5.39 1.89
C ASN A 218 -2.28 -4.25 1.40
N GLU A 219 -3.19 -4.54 0.49
CA GLU A 219 -3.87 -3.56 -0.36
C GLU A 219 -5.40 -3.75 -0.44
N PRO A 220 -6.13 -3.87 0.69
CA PRO A 220 -7.59 -3.90 0.62
C PRO A 220 -8.14 -2.64 -0.05
N GLY A 221 -9.33 -2.78 -0.65
CA GLY A 221 -10.00 -1.68 -1.32
C GLY A 221 -11.51 -1.74 -1.26
N TYR A 222 -12.15 -0.74 -1.85
CA TYR A 222 -13.58 -0.65 -2.07
C TYR A 222 -13.84 0.27 -3.27
N TYR A 223 -14.71 -0.14 -4.18
CA TYR A 223 -14.96 0.59 -5.42
C TYR A 223 -16.46 0.75 -5.66
N LYS A 224 -16.95 1.99 -5.60
CA LYS A 224 -18.33 2.33 -5.92
C LYS A 224 -18.38 2.81 -7.37
N THR A 225 -18.81 1.93 -8.27
CA THR A 225 -18.85 2.19 -9.72
C THR A 225 -19.52 3.53 -10.03
N GLY A 226 -18.84 4.35 -10.82
CA GLY A 226 -19.34 5.66 -11.24
C GLY A 226 -19.28 6.74 -10.15
N ALA A 227 -18.69 6.48 -8.98
CA ALA A 227 -18.61 7.43 -7.88
C ALA A 227 -17.19 7.64 -7.35
N TYR A 228 -16.58 6.65 -6.71
CA TYR A 228 -15.23 6.73 -6.14
C TYR A 228 -14.66 5.35 -5.84
N GLY A 229 -13.33 5.28 -5.73
CA GLY A 229 -12.64 4.10 -5.22
C GLY A 229 -11.70 4.43 -4.08
N ILE A 230 -11.38 3.41 -3.31
CA ILE A 230 -10.52 3.45 -2.14
C ILE A 230 -9.62 2.23 -2.22
N ARG A 231 -8.33 2.45 -2.03
CA ARG A 231 -7.35 1.41 -1.72
C ARG A 231 -6.30 1.97 -0.78
N ILE A 232 -5.90 1.16 0.19
CA ILE A 232 -4.86 1.51 1.16
C ILE A 232 -3.83 0.40 1.10
N GLU A 233 -2.66 0.73 0.58
CA GLU A 233 -1.64 -0.27 0.30
C GLU A 233 -0.29 0.06 0.93
N ASN A 234 0.28 -0.96 1.56
CA ASN A 234 1.67 -0.96 1.98
C ASN A 234 2.29 -2.31 1.60
N LEU A 235 3.59 -2.32 1.31
CA LEU A 235 4.36 -3.55 1.30
C LEU A 235 4.74 -3.93 2.72
N VAL A 236 4.61 -5.22 3.00
CA VAL A 236 4.95 -5.85 4.27
C VAL A 236 5.89 -7.02 4.06
N CYS A 237 6.87 -7.18 4.95
CA CYS A 237 7.78 -8.32 4.98
C CYS A 237 7.33 -9.32 6.04
N VAL A 238 7.22 -10.60 5.70
CA VAL A 238 6.97 -11.66 6.67
C VAL A 238 8.19 -11.80 7.58
N THR A 239 7.97 -11.77 8.89
CA THR A 239 9.03 -11.92 9.90
C THR A 239 8.70 -13.07 10.84
N ALA A 240 9.73 -13.76 11.33
CA ALA A 240 9.58 -14.68 12.45
C ALA A 240 9.37 -13.87 13.74
N LEU A 241 8.44 -14.31 14.59
CA LEU A 241 8.13 -13.67 15.87
C LEU A 241 8.54 -14.57 17.03
N GLU A 242 9.24 -13.99 18.00
CA GLU A 242 9.45 -14.59 19.30
C GLU A 242 8.30 -14.15 20.22
N ILE A 243 7.48 -15.11 20.64
CA ILE A 243 6.34 -14.88 21.53
C ILE A 243 6.51 -15.75 22.77
N GLU A 244 6.59 -15.11 23.94
CA GLU A 244 6.72 -15.81 25.21
C GLU A 244 5.56 -16.79 25.41
N GLY A 245 5.90 -18.05 25.69
CA GLY A 245 4.92 -19.12 25.91
C GLY A 245 4.28 -19.69 24.64
N ALA A 246 4.70 -19.30 23.43
CA ALA A 246 4.16 -19.89 22.21
C ALA A 246 4.52 -21.38 22.07
N GLU A 247 3.50 -22.20 21.78
CA GLU A 247 3.65 -23.65 21.56
C GLU A 247 4.00 -24.01 20.10
N LYS A 248 4.05 -23.02 19.20
CA LYS A 248 4.38 -23.18 17.78
C LYS A 248 5.24 -22.01 17.30
N PRO A 249 6.06 -22.18 16.25
CA PRO A 249 6.69 -21.07 15.56
C PRO A 249 5.63 -20.12 15.01
N MET A 250 5.79 -18.83 15.29
CA MET A 250 4.86 -17.78 14.88
C MET A 250 5.53 -16.79 13.95
N HIS A 251 4.74 -16.22 13.06
CA HIS A 251 5.15 -15.21 12.10
C HIS A 251 4.22 -14.00 12.20
N GLY A 252 4.67 -12.88 11.65
CA GLY A 252 3.90 -11.65 11.51
C GLY A 252 4.46 -10.83 10.37
N PHE A 253 4.15 -9.53 10.39
CA PHE A 253 4.53 -8.60 9.34
C PHE A 253 5.32 -7.41 9.89
N GLU A 254 6.37 -7.02 9.15
CA GLU A 254 7.01 -5.71 9.26
C GLU A 254 6.53 -4.83 8.10
N THR A 255 5.95 -3.67 8.38
CA THR A 255 5.57 -2.70 7.33
C THR A 255 6.81 -2.00 6.77
N LEU A 256 7.00 -2.06 5.46
CA LEU A 256 8.10 -1.42 4.73
C LEU A 256 7.72 -0.02 4.24
N THR A 257 6.51 0.14 3.69
CA THR A 257 6.03 1.41 3.13
C THR A 257 5.83 2.49 4.20
N LEU A 258 6.38 3.69 3.93
CA LEU A 258 6.35 4.83 4.84
C LEU A 258 5.72 6.06 4.16
N ALA A 259 4.42 6.23 4.31
CA ALA A 259 3.70 7.42 3.85
C ALA A 259 2.43 7.63 4.67
N PRO A 260 2.03 8.88 4.96
CA PRO A 260 0.85 9.15 5.78
C PRO A 260 -0.42 8.56 5.14
N ILE A 261 -1.38 8.20 5.99
CA ILE A 261 -2.74 7.79 5.61
C ILE A 261 -3.63 8.99 5.91
N ASP A 262 -4.50 9.38 4.98
CA ASP A 262 -5.29 10.61 5.11
C ASP A 262 -6.29 10.53 6.27
N LEU A 263 -6.01 11.29 7.34
CA LEU A 263 -6.84 11.35 8.54
C LEU A 263 -8.21 12.00 8.30
N ALA A 264 -8.40 12.79 7.24
CA ALA A 264 -9.71 13.35 6.90
C ALA A 264 -10.73 12.25 6.53
N LEU A 265 -10.24 11.11 6.03
CA LEU A 265 -11.05 9.96 5.65
C LEU A 265 -11.30 8.97 6.79
N VAL A 266 -10.64 9.14 7.94
CA VAL A 266 -10.78 8.23 9.08
C VAL A 266 -11.94 8.66 9.95
N ASP A 267 -12.87 7.72 10.19
CA ASP A 267 -13.92 7.83 11.19
C ASP A 267 -13.49 7.12 12.47
N THR A 268 -12.89 7.85 13.40
CA THR A 268 -12.30 7.27 14.62
C THR A 268 -13.33 6.55 15.48
N ALA A 269 -14.61 6.92 15.39
CA ALA A 269 -15.72 6.21 16.03
C ALA A 269 -15.90 4.75 15.56
N LEU A 270 -15.40 4.38 14.37
CA LEU A 270 -15.41 3.00 13.85
C LEU A 270 -14.13 2.22 14.20
N LEU A 271 -13.09 2.90 14.69
CA LEU A 271 -11.85 2.27 15.11
C LEU A 271 -12.00 1.75 16.55
N THR A 272 -11.38 0.61 16.79
CA THR A 272 -11.14 0.09 18.13
C THR A 272 -9.88 0.72 18.70
N PRO A 273 -9.70 0.76 20.03
CA PRO A 273 -8.50 1.35 20.63
C PRO A 273 -7.18 0.78 20.08
N PRO A 274 -7.02 -0.54 19.85
CA PRO A 274 -5.79 -1.06 19.23
C PRO A 274 -5.57 -0.62 17.79
N GLU A 275 -6.64 -0.40 17.00
CA GLU A 275 -6.51 0.11 15.63
C GLU A 275 -6.11 1.60 15.63
N THR A 276 -6.66 2.39 16.55
CA THR A 276 -6.23 3.79 16.78
C THR A 276 -4.77 3.86 17.21
N GLU A 277 -4.36 3.00 18.17
CA GLU A 277 -2.96 2.92 18.61
C GLU A 277 -2.03 2.54 17.46
N TRP A 278 -2.41 1.56 16.63
CA TRP A 278 -1.63 1.19 15.46
C TRP A 278 -1.47 2.35 14.48
N LEU A 279 -2.55 3.07 14.17
CA LEU A 279 -2.51 4.21 13.24
C LEU A 279 -1.57 5.30 13.76
N ASN A 280 -1.69 5.65 15.04
CA ASN A 280 -0.85 6.64 15.68
C ASN A 280 0.63 6.21 15.71
N ALA A 281 0.91 4.94 16.03
CA ALA A 281 2.27 4.40 16.03
C ALA A 281 2.88 4.37 14.62
N TYR A 282 2.09 3.98 13.62
CA TYR A 282 2.50 4.00 12.21
C TYR A 282 2.83 5.43 11.76
N HIS A 283 1.94 6.39 12.03
CA HIS A 283 2.12 7.80 11.70
C HIS A 283 3.31 8.43 12.41
N ALA A 284 3.53 8.12 13.69
CA ALA A 284 4.73 8.57 14.41
C ALA A 284 6.02 8.07 13.74
N ARG A 285 6.07 6.78 13.37
CA ARG A 285 7.22 6.20 12.64
C ARG A 285 7.43 6.86 11.28
N VAL A 286 6.35 7.11 10.53
CA VAL A 286 6.42 7.83 9.24
C VAL A 286 7.02 9.22 9.44
N SER A 287 6.51 10.00 10.39
CA SER A 287 7.02 11.35 10.68
C SER A 287 8.48 11.33 11.09
N GLU A 288 8.88 10.42 11.99
CA GLU A 288 10.26 10.31 12.46
C GLU A 288 11.24 9.92 11.34
N THR A 289 10.83 8.99 10.47
CA THR A 289 11.72 8.42 9.44
C THR A 289 11.80 9.32 8.20
N VAL A 290 10.67 9.90 7.77
CA VAL A 290 10.55 10.65 6.52
C VAL A 290 10.74 12.15 6.73
N GLY A 291 10.35 12.70 7.89
CA GLY A 291 10.47 14.13 8.18
C GLY A 291 11.87 14.72 7.93
N PRO A 292 12.97 14.05 8.33
CA PRO A 292 14.33 14.52 8.06
C PRO A 292 14.77 14.44 6.57
N LEU A 293 13.99 13.79 5.70
CA LEU A 293 14.32 13.57 4.29
C LEU A 293 13.63 14.54 3.33
N VAL A 294 12.69 15.33 3.84
CA VAL A 294 11.89 16.25 3.03
C VAL A 294 12.25 17.70 3.38
N ASP A 295 11.84 18.63 2.51
CA ASP A 295 12.01 20.06 2.78
C ASP A 295 11.16 20.50 3.98
N LYS A 296 11.48 21.69 4.51
CA LYS A 296 10.88 22.22 5.73
C LYS A 296 9.35 22.34 5.64
N ASP A 297 8.82 22.77 4.50
CA ASP A 297 7.38 23.00 4.35
C ASP A 297 6.64 21.66 4.29
N THR A 298 7.18 20.69 3.55
CA THR A 298 6.68 19.30 3.56
C THR A 298 6.76 18.67 4.95
N ALA A 299 7.83 18.90 5.71
CA ALA A 299 7.97 18.35 7.07
C ALA A 299 6.92 18.93 8.05
N ILE A 300 6.59 20.22 7.93
CA ILE A 300 5.54 20.86 8.72
C ILE A 300 4.17 20.25 8.36
N TRP A 301 3.88 20.11 7.06
CA TRP A 301 2.65 19.46 6.61
C TRP A 301 2.57 18.01 7.09
N LEU A 302 3.68 17.26 7.01
CA LEU A 302 3.74 15.87 7.43
C LEU A 302 3.36 15.72 8.91
N ALA A 303 3.93 16.55 9.78
CA ALA A 303 3.65 16.51 11.22
C ALA A 303 2.15 16.66 11.52
N GLU A 304 1.44 17.53 10.80
CA GLU A 304 -0.01 17.69 10.92
C GLU A 304 -0.76 16.50 10.32
N ALA A 305 -0.34 16.00 9.15
CA ALA A 305 -0.93 14.84 8.49
C ALA A 305 -0.76 13.54 9.31
N THR A 306 0.23 13.48 10.20
CA THR A 306 0.55 12.34 11.08
C THR A 306 0.25 12.62 12.56
N ARG A 307 -0.55 13.64 12.87
CA ARG A 307 -0.94 13.91 14.27
C ARG A 307 -1.68 12.70 14.85
N ALA A 308 -1.54 12.50 16.16
CA ALA A 308 -2.30 11.45 16.83
C ALA A 308 -3.80 11.76 16.79
N VAL A 309 -4.61 10.71 16.64
CA VAL A 309 -6.07 10.78 16.73
C VAL A 309 -6.57 10.05 17.98
N GLU A 310 -7.74 10.47 18.46
CA GLU A 310 -8.45 9.92 19.62
C GLU A 310 -9.64 9.06 19.21
#